data_AF-A0A939ZFV5-F1
#
_entry.id   AF-A0A939ZFV5-F1
#
_cell.length_a   1.000
_cell.length_b   1.000
_cell.length_c   1.000
_cell.angle_alpha   90.00
_cell.angle_beta   90.00
_cell.angle_gamma   90.00
#
_symmetry.space_group_name_H-M   'P 1'
#
loop_
_entity.id
_entity.type
_entity.pdbx_description
1 polymer ?
#
loop_
_entity_poly.entity_id
_entity_poly.type
_entity_poly.pdbx_seq_one_letter_code
_entity_poly.pdbx_strand_id
1 'polypeptide(L)' 'MIEQEKIQNSDAIVFIYPVFWTEAPAKLVGWFDRVWTTGFAYRPDPAMKVLEKALFSFVQEKPCNLSLKQERRVLWKQ' A
#
# COMPACT_ATOMS: atom_id res chain seq x y z
N MET A 1 15.02 -11.79 -6.72
CA MET A 1 14.36 -10.59 -6.13
C MET A 1 13.25 -10.11 -7.07
N ILE A 2 12.30 -10.99 -7.41
CA ILE A 2 11.33 -10.74 -8.50
C ILE A 2 10.34 -9.62 -8.16
N GLU A 3 9.92 -9.51 -6.90
CA GLU A 3 8.97 -8.47 -6.48
C GLU A 3 9.58 -7.06 -6.49
N GLN A 4 10.85 -6.93 -6.09
CA GLN A 4 11.55 -5.64 -6.16
C GLN A 4 11.78 -5.18 -7.60
N GLU A 5 12.07 -6.11 -8.51
CA GLU A 5 12.20 -5.82 -9.94
C GLU A 5 10.87 -5.36 -10.56
N LYS A 6 9.75 -6.00 -10.19
CA LYS A 6 8.41 -5.55 -10.61
C LYS A 6 8.11 -4.13 -10.12
N ILE A 7 8.47 -3.82 -8.87
CA ILE A 7 8.33 -2.47 -8.31
C ILE A 7 9.18 -1.46 -9.11
N GLN A 8 10.42 -1.81 -9.43
CA GLN A 8 11.31 -0.93 -10.19
C GLN A 8 10.79 -0.63 -11.61
N ASN A 9 10.16 -1.62 -12.23
CA ASN A 9 9.58 -1.50 -13.58
C ASN A 9 8.18 -0.87 -13.60
N SER A 10 7.60 -0.54 -12.44
CA SER A 10 6.25 0.02 -12.34
C SER A 10 6.29 1.52 -12.05
N ASP A 11 5.35 2.29 -12.62
CA ASP A 11 5.16 3.71 -12.31
C ASP A 11 4.15 3.94 -11.19
N ALA A 12 3.25 2.97 -10.99
CA ALA A 12 2.22 3.02 -9.96
C ALA A 12 2.00 1.63 -9.32
N ILE A 13 1.62 1.62 -8.05
CA ILE A 13 1.29 0.40 -7.30
C ILE A 13 -0.14 0.49 -6.78
N VAL A 14 -0.90 -0.60 -6.95
CA VAL A 14 -2.26 -0.75 -6.44
C VAL A 14 -2.34 -1.95 -5.51
N PHE A 15 -2.75 -1.74 -4.27
CA PHE A 15 -3.02 -2.79 -3.30
C PHE A 15 -4.52 -3.06 -3.24
N ILE A 16 -4.92 -4.30 -3.55
CA ILE A 16 -6.32 -4.76 -3.47
C ILE A 16 -6.42 -5.84 -2.41
N TYR A 17 -7.13 -5.57 -1.31
CA TYR A 17 -7.31 -6.55 -0.24
C TYR A 17 -8.63 -6.37 0.53
N PRO A 18 -9.21 -7.43 1.07
CA PRO A 18 -10.30 -7.30 2.04
C PRO A 18 -9.75 -6.83 3.40
N VAL A 19 -10.48 -5.94 4.06
CA VAL A 19 -10.13 -5.48 5.42
C VAL A 19 -10.50 -6.57 6.42
N PHE A 20 -9.53 -7.01 7.22
CA PHE A 20 -9.76 -7.88 8.37
C PHE A 20 -9.46 -7.08 9.64
N TRP A 21 -10.41 -7.01 10.58
CA TRP A 21 -10.22 -6.32 11.86
C TRP A 21 -9.68 -4.88 11.71
N THR A 22 -10.24 -4.10 10.79
CA THR A 22 -9.79 -2.72 10.46
C THR A 22 -8.36 -2.58 9.92
N GLU A 23 -7.69 -3.69 9.60
CA GLU A 23 -6.29 -3.71 9.17
C GLU A 23 -6.09 -4.49 7.85
N ALA A 24 -4.88 -4.36 7.30
CA ALA A 24 -4.42 -5.17 6.18
C ALA A 24 -4.20 -6.64 6.60
N PRO A 25 -4.43 -7.62 5.72
CA PRO A 25 -4.20 -9.03 6.04
C PRO A 25 -2.73 -9.27 6.42
N ALA A 26 -2.49 -10.19 7.37
CA ALA A 26 -1.13 -10.53 7.84
C ALA A 26 -0.15 -10.89 6.71
N LYS A 27 -0.67 -11.48 5.61
CA LYS A 27 0.13 -11.79 4.42
C LYS A 27 0.64 -10.54 3.70
N LEU A 28 -0.15 -9.47 3.65
CA LEU A 28 0.26 -8.20 3.04
C LEU A 28 1.28 -7.48 3.93
N VAL A 29 1.05 -7.47 5.25
CA VAL A 29 2.01 -6.94 6.22
C VAL A 29 3.35 -7.68 6.14
N GLY A 30 3.32 -9.02 6.09
CA GLY A 30 4.54 -9.82 5.92
C GLY A 30 5.20 -9.67 4.54
N TRP A 31 4.45 -9.33 3.49
CA TRP A 31 5.01 -9.00 2.19
C TRP A 31 5.79 -7.68 2.26
N PHE A 32 5.24 -6.66 2.92
CA PHE A 32 5.94 -5.38 3.11
C PHE A 32 7.26 -5.56 3.85
N ASP A 33 7.27 -6.32 4.95
CA ASP A 33 8.49 -6.58 5.74
C ASP A 33 9.59 -7.29 4.91
N ARG A 34 9.20 -8.17 3.98
CA ARG A 34 10.15 -8.90 3.11
C ARG A 34 10.62 -8.10 1.91
N VAL A 35 9.78 -7.23 1.35
CA VAL A 35 10.06 -6.50 0.11
C VAL A 35 10.72 -5.15 0.39
N TRP A 36 10.32 -4.45 1.45
CA TRP A 36 10.92 -3.18 1.87
C TRP A 36 12.08 -3.40 2.84
N THR A 37 13.21 -3.85 2.29
CA THR A 37 14.43 -4.05 3.06
C THR A 37 15.24 -2.77 3.19
N THR A 38 16.15 -2.73 4.17
CA THR A 38 17.03 -1.60 4.54
C THR A 38 18.05 -1.19 3.47
N GLY A 39 17.98 -1.74 2.26
CA GLY A 39 18.75 -1.31 1.09
C GLY A 39 17.89 -0.93 -0.12
N PHE A 40 16.59 -1.23 -0.06
CA PHE A 40 15.65 -0.99 -1.15
C PHE A 40 14.76 0.22 -0.84
N ALA A 41 14.14 0.24 0.33
CA ALA A 41 13.18 1.30 0.71
C ALA A 41 13.70 2.27 1.78
N TYR A 42 14.59 1.82 2.67
CA TYR A 42 15.00 2.57 3.85
C TYR A 42 16.52 2.81 3.86
N ARG A 43 16.99 3.74 3.02
CA ARG A 43 18.37 4.26 3.03
C ARG A 43 18.40 5.70 2.48
N PRO A 44 19.50 6.46 2.71
CA PRO A 44 19.67 7.79 2.12
C PRO A 44 19.68 7.77 0.58
N ASP A 45 20.11 6.64 0.00
CA ASP A 45 20.03 6.34 -1.43
C ASP A 45 19.23 5.04 -1.61
N PRO A 46 17.88 5.13 -1.64
CA PRO A 46 17.03 3.95 -1.82
C PRO A 46 17.10 3.49 -3.28
N ALA A 47 17.36 2.20 -3.49
CA ALA A 47 17.35 1.61 -4.84
C ALA A 47 15.94 1.59 -5.48
N MET A 48 14.89 1.74 -4.67
CA MET A 48 13.50 1.78 -5.12
C MET A 48 13.18 3.07 -5.88
N LYS A 49 12.66 2.93 -7.10
CA LYS A 49 12.11 4.04 -7.88
C LYS A 49 11.01 4.78 -7.10
N VAL A 50 11.04 6.12 -7.14
CA VAL A 50 9.96 6.95 -6.59
C VAL A 50 8.72 6.75 -7.46
N LEU A 51 7.68 6.15 -6.88
CA LEU A 51 6.41 5.91 -7.57
C LEU A 51 5.59 7.20 -7.61
N GLU A 52 4.99 7.51 -8.75
CA GLU A 52 4.15 8.71 -8.87
C GLU A 52 2.83 8.55 -8.12
N LYS A 53 2.30 7.32 -8.09
CA LYS A 53 0.96 7.02 -7.55
C LYS A 53 0.96 5.70 -6.79
N ALA A 54 0.37 5.74 -5.60
CA ALA A 54 0.04 4.55 -4.81
C ALA A 54 -1.46 4.57 -4.49
N LEU A 55 -2.16 3.49 -4.81
CA LEU A 55 -3.59 3.34 -4.54
C LEU A 55 -3.84 2.13 -3.63
N PHE A 56 -4.62 2.32 -2.58
CA PHE A 56 -5.08 1.25 -1.71
C PHE A 56 -6.58 1.10 -1.90
N SER A 57 -6.99 0.04 -2.59
CA SER A 57 -8.39 -0.36 -2.74
C SER A 57 -8.66 -1.48 -1.74
N PHE A 58 -9.50 -1.20 -0.76
CA PHE A 58 -9.87 -2.21 0.22
C PHE A 58 -11.36 -2.43 0.24
N VAL A 59 -11.75 -3.71 0.25
CA VAL A 59 -13.14 -4.11 0.38
C VAL A 59 -13.42 -4.31 1.85
N GLN A 60 -14.36 -3.54 2.39
CA GLN A 60 -14.86 -3.71 3.75
C GLN A 60 -16.33 -4.11 3.68
N GLU A 61 -16.70 -5.18 4.37
CA GLU A 61 -18.11 -5.46 4.63
C GLU A 61 -18.66 -4.35 5.51
N LYS A 62 -19.56 -3.54 4.96
CA LYS A 62 -20.24 -2.49 5.72
C LYS A 62 -21.38 -3.14 6.51
N PRO A 63 -21.49 -2.94 7.84
CA PRO A 63 -22.75 -3.23 8.51
C PRO A 63 -23.86 -2.40 7.86
N CYS A 64 -24.99 -3.04 7.55
CA CYS A 64 -26.07 -2.52 6.72
C CYS A 64 -26.73 -1.20 7.24
N ASN A 65 -26.37 -0.75 8.44
CA ASN A 65 -26.93 0.44 9.09
C ASN A 65 -25.96 1.64 9.19
N LEU A 66 -24.79 1.62 8.52
CA LEU A 66 -23.84 2.74 8.59
C LEU A 66 -23.75 3.51 7.27
N SER A 67 -24.43 4.66 7.20
CA SER A 67 -24.17 5.67 6.17
C SER A 67 -22.92 6.46 6.55
N LEU A 68 -21.77 6.10 5.98
CA LEU A 68 -20.57 6.93 6.04
C LEU A 68 -20.01 7.13 4.63
N LYS A 69 -20.11 8.38 4.17
CA LYS A 69 -19.46 8.93 2.99
C LYS A 69 -17.95 8.98 3.26
N GLN A 70 -17.23 7.95 2.81
CA GLN A 70 -15.79 7.81 2.99
C GLN A 70 -15.05 8.52 1.85
N GLU A 71 -14.98 9.84 1.87
CA GLU A 71 -14.02 10.59 1.04
C GLU A 71 -12.72 10.79 1.84
N ARG A 72 -11.79 9.83 1.77
CA ARG A 72 -10.39 10.11 2.16
C ARG A 72 -9.70 10.85 1.01
N ARG A 73 -9.96 12.15 0.91
CA ARG A 73 -9.10 13.07 0.17
C ARG A 73 -7.86 13.27 1.04
N VAL A 74 -6.77 12.58 0.68
CA VAL A 74 -5.46 12.78 1.33
C VAL A 74 -4.97 14.17 0.96
N LEU A 75 -5.29 15.15 1.80
CA LEU A 75 -4.81 16.52 1.67
C LEU A 75 -3.35 16.56 2.12
N TRP A 76 -2.43 16.34 1.18
CA TRP A 76 -1.05 16.78 1.32
C TRP A 76 -1.00 18.30 1.06
N LYS A 77 -1.30 19.08 2.10
CA LYS A 77 -0.85 20.47 2.22
C LYS A 77 -0.42 20.71 3.66
N GLN A 78 0.88 20.70 3.86
CA GLN A 78 1.63 21.68 4.64
C GLN A 78 3.06 21.68 4.12
#